data_AF-A0A6I1NNS2-F1
#
_entry.id   AF-A0A6I1NNS2-F1
#
_cell.length_a   1.000
_cell.length_b   1.000
_cell.length_c   1.000
_cell.angle_alpha   90.00
_cell.angle_beta   90.00
_cell.angle_gamma   90.00
#
_symmetry.space_group_name_H-M   'P 1'
#
loop_
_entity.id
_entity.type
_entity.pdbx_description
1 polymer ?
#
loop_
_entity_poly.entity_id
_entity_poly.type
_entity_poly.pdbx_seq_one_letter_code
_entity_poly.pdbx_strand_id
1 'polypeptide(L)' 'GMWTVALICSGNALGLDYAGYRALGSDELASERKRIHALFADSRPHYIIDTISDLPEVIADINKRLANGEMPQSS' A
#
# COMPACT_ATOMS: atom_id res chain seq x y z
N GLY A 1 -13.07 -10.41 10.44
CA GLY A 1 -11.61 -10.19 10.26
C GLY A 1 -11.34 -8.71 10.05
N MET A 2 -10.10 -8.26 10.16
CA MET A 2 -9.69 -6.88 9.88
C MET A 2 -9.15 -6.78 8.44
N TRP A 3 -9.37 -5.65 7.77
CA TRP A 3 -8.71 -5.35 6.51
C TRP A 3 -7.24 -4.99 6.77
N THR A 4 -6.33 -5.45 5.91
CA THR A 4 -4.89 -5.21 6.03
C THR A 4 -4.43 -4.32 4.90
N VAL A 5 -3.86 -3.17 5.25
CA VAL A 5 -3.29 -2.20 4.31
C VAL A 5 -1.78 -2.14 4.53
N ALA A 6 -0.99 -2.52 3.53
CA ALA A 6 0.46 -2.43 3.56
C ALA A 6 0.91 -1.07 3.01
N LEU A 7 1.79 -0.39 3.75
CA LEU A 7 2.40 0.88 3.36
C LEU A 7 3.81 0.61 2.81
N ILE A 8 4.04 0.96 1.56
CA ILE A 8 5.29 0.67 0.84
C ILE A 8 6.32 1.79 1.04
N CYS A 9 5.91 3.04 0.84
CA CYS A 9 6.82 4.17 0.64
C CYS A 9 6.95 5.12 1.83
N SER A 10 5.97 5.16 2.75
CA SER A 10 6.00 6.07 3.91
C SER A 10 6.56 5.44 5.19
N GLY A 11 7.35 4.37 5.09
CA GLY A 11 7.90 3.65 6.24
C GLY A 11 9.43 3.55 6.23
N ASN A 12 9.99 3.02 7.31
CA ASN A 12 11.43 2.74 7.51
C ASN A 12 12.04 1.79 6.42
N ALA A 13 11.22 1.29 5.50
CA ALA A 13 11.62 0.42 4.39
C ALA A 13 12.45 1.13 3.31
N LEU A 14 12.25 2.43 3.13
CA LEU A 14 13.04 3.27 2.21
C LEU A 14 14.09 4.11 2.95
N GLY A 15 13.90 4.40 4.23
CA GLY A 15 14.82 5.24 5.02
C GLY A 15 14.88 6.70 4.54
N LEU A 16 13.94 7.11 3.68
CA LEU A 16 13.86 8.44 3.08
C LEU A 16 12.70 9.23 3.70
N ASP A 17 12.89 10.54 3.84
CA ASP A 17 11.80 11.45 4.15
C ASP A 17 10.91 11.67 2.90
N TYR A 18 9.73 12.27 3.12
CA TYR A 18 8.77 12.53 2.03
C TYR A 18 9.37 13.39 0.90
N ALA A 19 10.31 14.28 1.23
CA ALA A 19 11.02 15.10 0.26
C ALA A 19 11.98 14.26 -0.61
N GLY A 20 12.75 13.37 0.00
CA GLY A 20 13.63 12.41 -0.67
C GLY A 20 12.85 11.45 -1.55
N TYR A 21 11.69 10.97 -1.10
CA TYR A 21 10.78 10.16 -1.92
C TYR A 21 10.27 10.93 -3.15
N ARG A 22 9.84 12.18 -2.97
CA ARG A 22 9.38 13.05 -4.09
C ARG A 22 10.50 13.43 -5.06
N ALA A 23 11.75 13.38 -4.61
CA ALA A 23 12.92 13.66 -5.44
C ALA A 23 13.42 12.43 -6.22
N LEU A 24 12.99 11.21 -5.85
CA LEU A 24 13.30 10.00 -6.60
C LEU A 24 12.68 10.08 -8.00
N GLY A 25 13.46 9.64 -8.98
CA GLY A 25 12.97 9.49 -10.35
C GLY A 25 11.87 8.43 -10.43
N SER A 26 10.97 8.56 -11.41
CA SER A 26 9.92 7.56 -11.69
C SER A 26 10.48 6.13 -11.85
N ASP A 27 11.70 6.02 -12.37
CA ASP A 27 12.37 4.74 -12.63
C ASP A 27 12.88 4.07 -11.35
N GLU A 28 13.38 4.86 -10.39
CA GLU A 28 13.79 4.39 -9.07
C GLU A 28 12.56 3.98 -8.25
N LEU A 29 11.50 4.77 -8.30
CA LEU A 29 10.21 4.44 -7.68
C LEU A 29 9.63 3.14 -8.22
N ALA A 30 9.69 2.91 -9.54
CA ALA A 30 9.22 1.68 -10.15
C ALA A 30 10.06 0.46 -9.71
N SER A 31 11.37 0.64 -9.53
CA SER A 31 12.29 -0.41 -9.08
C SER A 31 12.07 -0.78 -7.62
N GLU A 32 11.95 0.21 -6.73
CA GLU A 32 11.64 -0.01 -5.31
C GLU A 32 10.25 -0.59 -5.13
N ARG A 33 9.25 -0.13 -5.90
CA ARG A 33 7.92 -0.73 -5.92
C ARG A 33 7.99 -2.22 -6.26
N LYS A 34 8.73 -2.62 -7.29
CA LYS A 34 8.90 -4.04 -7.63
C LYS A 34 9.55 -4.83 -6.51
N ARG A 35 10.60 -4.28 -5.90
CA ARG A 35 11.32 -4.92 -4.77
C ARG A 35 10.40 -5.15 -3.59
N ILE A 36 9.62 -4.13 -3.23
CA ILE A 36 8.72 -4.23 -2.08
C ILE A 36 7.51 -5.10 -2.40
N HIS A 37 6.95 -5.03 -3.61
CA HIS A 37 5.92 -5.98 -4.04
C HIS A 37 6.38 -7.43 -3.93
N ALA A 38 7.64 -7.74 -4.28
CA ALA A 38 8.20 -9.07 -4.09
C ALA A 38 8.31 -9.45 -2.61
N LEU A 39 8.66 -8.50 -1.74
CA LEU A 39 8.78 -8.72 -0.29
C LEU A 39 7.41 -8.97 0.38
N PHE A 40 6.35 -8.32 -0.11
CA PHE A 40 4.99 -8.46 0.41
C PHE A 40 4.15 -9.52 -0.33
N ALA A 41 4.72 -10.21 -1.32
CA ALA A 41 4.03 -11.27 -2.06
C ALA A 41 3.56 -12.41 -1.14
N ASP A 42 4.33 -12.74 -0.10
CA ASP A 42 4.02 -13.80 0.85
C ASP A 42 2.96 -13.39 1.88
N SER A 43 2.86 -12.10 2.21
CA SER A 43 1.95 -11.60 3.25
C SER A 43 0.54 -11.29 2.74
N ARG A 44 0.34 -11.28 1.41
CA ARG A 44 -0.96 -11.08 0.73
C ARG A 44 -1.87 -10.04 1.41
N PRO A 45 -1.39 -8.79 1.62
CA PRO A 45 -2.23 -7.75 2.17
C PRO A 45 -3.41 -7.46 1.22
N HIS A 46 -4.55 -7.09 1.80
CA HIS A 46 -5.76 -6.78 1.04
C HIS A 46 -5.59 -5.52 0.18
N TYR A 47 -4.79 -4.58 0.66
CA TYR A 47 -4.45 -3.35 -0.02
C TYR A 47 -2.97 -3.05 0.14
N ILE A 48 -2.39 -2.45 -0.89
CA ILE A 48 -1.01 -1.99 -0.89
C ILE A 48 -1.03 -0.54 -1.36
N ILE A 49 -0.48 0.36 -0.56
CA ILE A 49 -0.42 1.80 -0.84
C ILE A 49 1.01 2.32 -0.72
N ASP A 50 1.35 3.32 -1.52
CA ASP A 50 2.68 3.92 -1.47
C ASP A 50 2.80 4.81 -0.25
N THR A 51 1.85 5.72 -0.06
CA THR A 51 1.92 6.71 1.00
C THR A 51 0.63 6.73 1.81
N ILE A 52 0.72 7.28 3.02
CA ILE A 52 -0.49 7.50 3.84
C ILE A 52 -1.51 8.43 3.16
N SER A 53 -1.09 9.22 2.18
CA SER A 53 -1.99 10.07 1.38
C SER A 53 -2.97 9.27 0.52
N ASP A 54 -2.65 8.01 0.21
CA ASP A 54 -3.50 7.11 -0.58
C ASP A 54 -4.51 6.33 0.30
N LEU A 55 -4.35 6.41 1.63
CA LEU A 55 -5.22 5.74 2.60
C LEU A 55 -6.70 6.17 2.51
N PRO A 56 -7.06 7.45 2.31
CA PRO A 56 -8.45 7.87 2.18
C PRO A 56 -9.18 7.16 1.03
N GLU A 57 -8.51 6.91 -0.10
CA GLU A 57 -9.10 6.19 -1.23
C GLU A 57 -9.34 4.71 -0.89
N VAL A 58 -8.39 4.07 -0.20
CA VAL A 58 -8.55 2.68 0.27
C VAL A 58 -9.70 2.55 1.27
N ILE A 59 -9.85 3.51 2.19
CA ILE A 59 -10.97 3.50 3.14
C ILE A 59 -12.31 3.63 2.38
N ALA A 60 -12.38 4.48 1.37
CA ALA A 60 -13.58 4.61 0.54
C ALA A 60 -13.91 3.31 -0.20
N ASP A 61 -12.89 2.59 -0.69
CA ASP A 61 -13.08 1.29 -1.34
C ASP A 61 -13.52 0.19 -0.35
N ILE A 62 -12.89 0.10 0.82
CA ILE A 62 -13.30 -0.80 1.90
C ILE A 62 -14.76 -0.57 2.27
N ASN A 63 -15.18 0.69 2.42
CA ASN A 63 -16.57 1.02 2.73
C ASN A 63 -17.55 0.56 1.63
N LYS A 64 -17.18 0.67 0.35
CA LYS A 64 -17.99 0.15 -0.75
C LYS A 64 -18.10 -1.36 -0.72
N ARG A 65 -16.98 -2.06 -0.49
CA ARG A 65 -16.94 -3.52 -0.38
C ARG A 65 -17.78 -4.03 0.79
N LEU A 66 -17.68 -3.36 1.94
CA LEU A 66 -18.53 -3.63 3.09
C LEU A 66 -20.01 -3.39 2.78
N ALA A 67 -20.36 -2.33 2.06
CA ALA A 67 -21.74 -2.07 1.63
C ALA A 67 -22.26 -3.15 0.65
N ASN A 68 -21.38 -3.74 -0.15
CA ASN A 68 -21.68 -4.87 -1.03
C ASN A 68 -21.72 -6.23 -0.30
N GLY A 69 -21.46 -6.26 1.01
CA GLY A 69 -21.44 -7.48 1.81
C GLY A 69 -20.14 -8.27 1.75
N GLU A 70 -19.09 -7.72 1.13
CA GLU A 70 -17.77 -8.35 1.11
C GLU A 70 -17.11 -8.26 2.48
N MET A 71 -16.48 -9.35 2.89
CA MET A 71 -15.75 -9.45 4.15
C MET A 71 -14.27 -9.73 3.86
N PRO A 72 -13.34 -9.25 4.73
CA PRO A 72 -11.90 -9.41 4.50
C PRO A 72 -11.46 -10.88 4.40
N GLN A 73 -12.22 -11.82 4.97
CA GLN A 73 -11.91 -13.27 4.87
C GLN A 73 -12.28 -13.91 3.53
N SER A 74 -12.90 -13.17 2.60
CA SER A 74 -13.43 -13.72 1.36
C SER A 74 -12.45 -13.67 0.17
N SER A 75 -11.16 -13.45 0.42
CA SER A 75 -10.11 -13.33 -0.62
C SER A 75 -8.98 -14.34 -0.43
#